data_AF-A0A6L2QC54-F1
#
_entry.id   AF-A0A6L2QC54-F1
#
_cell.length_a   1.000
_cell.length_b   1.000
_cell.length_c   1.000
_cell.angle_alpha   90.00
_cell.angle_beta   90.00
_cell.angle_gamma   90.00
#
_symmetry.space_group_name_H-M   'P 1'
#
loop_
_entity.id
_entity.type
_entity.pdbx_description
1 polymer ?
#
loop_
_entity_poly.entity_id
_entity_poly.type
_entity_poly.pdbx_seq_one_letter_code
_entity_poly.pdbx_strand_id
1 'polypeptide(L)'
;MEENVTVGKPVVWGVLEQTHFFKEYSMSGVSEEQNEIYLEFETDVMAKSLSSLRVAHGAKSVKMKLTNKRVPCLTFEIQLSELSNSRFCVHDIPVTVIPRRDWTALQEPVIPNYDVSIHLPSLKLLRTVAERMKALSSHIVLLANHEGTLILKVETSDTTVSTHFKNLTMEGHGGHEDSSDEFFSARVDIKKFVQFLMSEQVNPIKAVCNIVDDRMLALFLVHEDVILHCFLPVVAP
;
A
#
# COMPACT_ATOMS: atom_id res chain seq x y z
N MET A 1 18.78 18.72 8.35
CA MET A 1 18.33 19.07 6.99
C MET A 1 18.14 17.76 6.26
N GLU A 2 17.04 17.07 6.54
CA GLU A 2 16.66 15.79 5.90
C GLU A 2 15.15 15.82 5.69
N GLU A 3 14.73 16.71 4.80
CA GLU A 3 13.41 16.64 4.17
C GLU A 3 13.59 15.94 2.83
N ASN A 4 13.54 14.60 2.86
CA ASN A 4 13.15 13.83 1.67
C ASN A 4 11.85 13.07 2.00
N VAL A 5 10.88 13.79 2.57
CA VAL A 5 9.49 13.42 2.33
C VAL A 5 9.24 13.87 0.90
N THR A 6 8.90 12.95 0.00
CA THR A 6 8.37 13.27 -1.32
C THR A 6 7.00 13.93 -1.14
N VAL A 7 6.99 15.17 -0.65
CA VAL A 7 5.80 15.98 -0.44
C VAL A 7 5.24 16.32 -1.81
N GLY A 8 4.22 15.58 -2.23
CA GLY A 8 3.44 15.93 -3.43
C GLY A 8 2.92 14.74 -4.23
N LYS A 9 3.48 13.53 -4.07
CA LYS A 9 2.97 12.33 -4.73
C LYS A 9 2.63 11.23 -3.73
N PRO A 10 1.52 10.49 -3.96
CA PRO A 10 1.25 9.28 -3.22
C PRO A 10 2.40 8.29 -3.41
N VAL A 11 2.86 7.70 -2.31
CA VAL A 11 3.89 6.67 -2.34
C VAL A 11 3.33 5.40 -1.71
N VAL A 12 3.55 4.28 -2.38
CA VAL A 12 3.26 2.95 -1.85
C VAL A 12 4.58 2.21 -1.75
N TRP A 13 4.91 1.76 -0.54
CA TRP A 13 6.09 0.96 -0.25
C TRP A 13 5.65 -0.38 0.31
N GLY A 14 6.09 -1.48 -0.28
CA GLY A 14 5.73 -2.82 0.14
C GLY A 14 6.96 -3.70 0.21
N VAL A 15 7.11 -4.40 1.33
CA VAL A 15 8.22 -5.34 1.54
C VAL A 15 7.65 -6.74 1.67
N LEU A 16 8.23 -7.67 0.92
CA LEU A 16 7.93 -9.10 0.99
C LEU A 16 9.20 -9.83 1.38
N GLU A 17 9.17 -10.54 2.49
CA GLU A 17 10.34 -11.28 2.95
C GLU A 17 10.52 -12.57 2.15
N GLN A 18 11.65 -12.71 1.46
CA GLN A 18 11.89 -13.82 0.53
C GLN A 18 11.75 -15.21 1.16
N THR A 19 12.10 -15.33 2.45
CA THR A 19 12.08 -16.58 3.25
C THR A 19 10.67 -17.13 3.42
N HIS A 20 9.66 -16.25 3.40
CA HIS A 20 8.26 -16.61 3.61
C HIS A 20 7.53 -16.95 2.30
N PHE A 21 7.97 -16.39 1.17
CA PHE A 21 7.31 -16.59 -0.13
C PHE A 21 7.95 -17.65 -1.02
N PHE A 22 9.27 -17.80 -0.97
CA PHE A 22 10.01 -18.61 -1.94
C PHE A 22 10.61 -19.87 -1.30
N LYS A 23 10.30 -21.03 -1.87
CA LYS A 23 10.98 -22.30 -1.51
C LYS A 23 12.44 -22.31 -1.94
N GLU A 24 12.73 -21.64 -3.05
CA GLU A 24 14.07 -21.49 -3.62
C GLU A 24 14.22 -20.03 -4.05
N TYR A 25 15.29 -19.39 -3.59
CA TYR A 25 15.62 -18.01 -3.94
C TYR A 25 17.11 -17.91 -4.28
N SER A 26 17.42 -17.28 -5.41
CA SER A 26 18.78 -17.02 -5.84
C SER A 26 18.81 -15.69 -6.58
N MET A 27 19.66 -14.78 -6.11
CA MET A 27 19.84 -13.45 -6.66
C MET A 27 21.31 -13.07 -6.54
N SER A 28 21.84 -12.53 -7.63
CA SER A 28 23.19 -11.99 -7.71
C SER A 28 23.14 -10.67 -8.47
N GLY A 29 23.48 -9.59 -7.80
CA GLY A 29 23.67 -8.28 -8.37
C GLY A 29 24.99 -8.17 -9.15
N VAL A 30 25.42 -6.93 -9.40
CA VAL A 30 26.61 -6.65 -10.21
C VAL A 30 27.91 -6.93 -9.44
N SER A 31 27.90 -6.75 -8.12
CA SER A 31 29.05 -6.98 -7.24
C SER A 31 28.59 -7.38 -5.84
N GLU A 32 29.48 -8.00 -5.05
CA GLU A 32 29.20 -8.38 -3.66
C GLU A 32 28.84 -7.18 -2.77
N GLU A 33 29.47 -6.02 -2.99
CA GLU A 33 29.19 -4.77 -2.26
C GLU A 33 27.85 -4.11 -2.65
N GLN A 34 27.29 -4.47 -3.82
CA GLN A 34 26.07 -3.87 -4.37
C GLN A 34 25.21 -4.98 -4.96
N ASN A 35 24.81 -5.90 -4.08
CA ASN A 35 24.08 -7.10 -4.42
C ASN A 35 22.56 -6.84 -4.51
N GLU A 36 22.18 -5.85 -5.32
CA GLU A 36 20.79 -5.42 -5.50
C GLU A 36 20.47 -5.26 -7.00
N ILE A 37 19.20 -5.43 -7.36
CA ILE A 37 18.71 -5.24 -8.74
C ILE A 37 17.40 -4.45 -8.69
N TYR A 38 17.45 -3.22 -9.18
CA TYR A 38 16.27 -2.35 -9.27
C TYR A 38 15.65 -2.47 -10.66
N LEU A 39 14.35 -2.76 -10.69
CA LEU A 39 13.59 -2.99 -11.91
C LEU A 39 12.36 -2.09 -11.92
N GLU A 40 12.09 -1.48 -13.06
CA GLU A 40 10.84 -0.76 -13.34
C GLU A 40 9.99 -1.57 -14.32
N PHE A 41 8.68 -1.65 -14.09
CA PHE A 41 7.74 -2.37 -14.95
C PHE A 41 6.33 -1.79 -14.84
N GLU A 42 5.50 -2.06 -15.85
CA GLU A 42 4.09 -1.67 -15.83
C GLU A 42 3.27 -2.59 -14.92
N THR A 43 2.76 -2.05 -13.81
CA THR A 43 1.99 -2.78 -12.80
C THR A 43 0.72 -3.40 -13.37
N ASP A 44 0.04 -2.72 -14.29
CA ASP A 44 -1.17 -3.23 -14.96
C ASP A 44 -0.87 -4.46 -15.82
N VAL A 45 0.26 -4.48 -16.53
CA VAL A 45 0.68 -5.62 -17.36
C VAL A 45 0.99 -6.81 -16.47
N MET A 46 1.70 -6.59 -15.36
CA MET A 46 2.00 -7.64 -14.39
C MET A 46 0.72 -8.19 -13.75
N ALA A 47 -0.17 -7.33 -13.26
CA ALA A 47 -1.41 -7.73 -12.62
C ALA A 47 -2.32 -8.55 -13.55
N LYS A 48 -2.42 -8.16 -14.83
CA LYS A 48 -3.18 -8.90 -15.85
C LYS A 48 -2.54 -10.25 -16.17
N SER A 49 -1.21 -10.27 -16.36
CA SER A 49 -0.46 -11.49 -16.68
C SER A 49 -0.53 -12.52 -15.55
N LEU A 50 -0.56 -12.07 -14.29
CA LEU A 50 -0.64 -12.94 -13.12
C LEU A 50 -2.07 -13.19 -12.62
N SER A 51 -3.09 -12.84 -13.41
CA SER A 51 -4.50 -12.99 -13.03
C SER A 51 -4.89 -14.45 -12.72
N SER A 52 -4.25 -15.42 -13.35
CA SER A 52 -4.46 -16.86 -13.08
C SER A 52 -4.09 -17.27 -11.65
N LEU A 53 -3.20 -16.52 -10.98
CA LEU A 53 -2.79 -16.78 -9.60
C LEU A 53 -3.84 -16.33 -8.58
N ARG A 54 -4.78 -15.47 -8.98
CA ARG A 54 -5.84 -14.97 -8.09
C ARG A 54 -6.92 -16.02 -7.80
N VAL A 55 -7.03 -17.03 -8.65
CA VAL A 55 -8.02 -18.09 -8.48
C VAL A 55 -7.48 -19.10 -7.47
N ALA A 56 -8.24 -19.36 -6.40
CA ALA A 56 -7.89 -20.41 -5.43
C ALA A 56 -7.68 -21.75 -6.16
N HIS A 57 -6.53 -22.38 -5.92
CA HIS A 57 -6.08 -23.58 -6.63
C HIS A 57 -5.89 -23.42 -8.15
N GLY A 58 -5.74 -22.20 -8.68
CA GLY A 58 -5.50 -21.95 -10.10
C GLY A 58 -4.09 -22.38 -10.57
N ALA A 59 -3.11 -22.36 -9.66
CA ALA A 59 -1.73 -22.73 -9.94
C ALA A 59 -1.15 -23.65 -8.85
N LYS A 60 -0.33 -24.60 -9.27
CA LYS A 60 0.43 -25.52 -8.42
C LYS A 60 1.79 -24.94 -8.02
N SER A 61 2.45 -24.23 -8.94
CA SER A 61 3.74 -23.59 -8.69
C SER A 61 3.96 -22.39 -9.60
N VAL A 62 4.79 -21.46 -9.17
CA VAL A 62 5.21 -20.28 -9.93
C VAL A 62 6.72 -20.15 -9.80
N LYS A 63 7.39 -19.89 -10.92
CA LYS A 63 8.81 -19.59 -10.95
C LYS A 63 9.03 -18.24 -11.63
N MET A 64 9.71 -17.34 -10.93
CA MET A 64 10.03 -15.99 -11.39
C MET A 64 11.52 -15.94 -11.75
N LYS A 65 11.85 -15.40 -12.92
CA LYS A 65 13.22 -15.26 -13.40
C LYS A 65 13.42 -13.92 -14.11
N LEU A 66 14.53 -13.24 -13.83
CA LEU A 66 14.99 -12.16 -14.69
C LEU A 66 15.71 -12.77 -15.90
N THR A 67 15.19 -12.54 -17.09
CA THR A 67 15.74 -13.07 -18.35
C THR A 67 16.09 -11.94 -19.30
N ASN A 68 17.08 -12.15 -20.16
CA ASN A 68 17.43 -11.22 -21.22
C ASN A 68 17.10 -11.86 -22.57
N LYS A 69 15.90 -11.54 -23.10
CA LYS A 69 15.43 -12.05 -24.39
C LYS A 69 15.79 -11.05 -25.48
N ARG A 70 14.80 -10.46 -26.15
CA ARG A 70 15.01 -9.27 -27.01
C ARG A 70 15.15 -8.00 -26.19
N VAL A 71 14.51 -7.97 -25.03
CA VAL A 71 14.60 -6.97 -23.98
C VAL A 71 14.70 -7.69 -22.64
N PRO A 72 15.17 -7.03 -21.56
CA PRO A 72 15.08 -7.57 -20.22
C PRO A 72 13.62 -7.82 -19.84
N CYS A 73 13.32 -9.02 -19.35
CA CYS A 73 11.98 -9.42 -18.94
C CYS A 73 12.02 -10.10 -17.58
N LEU A 74 10.99 -9.85 -16.79
CA LEU A 74 10.64 -10.69 -15.66
C LEU A 74 9.70 -11.79 -16.15
N THR A 75 10.25 -12.98 -16.29
CA THR A 75 9.55 -14.16 -16.81
C THR A 75 8.92 -14.94 -15.66
N PHE A 76 7.61 -15.19 -15.77
CA PHE A 76 6.86 -16.02 -14.86
C PHE A 76 6.47 -17.33 -15.55
N GLU A 77 7.00 -18.44 -15.06
CA GLU A 77 6.59 -19.80 -15.46
C GLU A 77 5.59 -20.32 -14.42
N ILE A 78 4.33 -20.41 -14.81
CA ILE A 78 3.21 -20.83 -13.95
C ILE A 78 2.78 -22.23 -14.33
N GLN A 79 2.82 -23.17 -13.40
CA GLN A 79 2.24 -24.50 -13.56
C GLN A 79 0.78 -24.45 -13.08
N LEU A 80 -0.18 -24.58 -13.99
CA LEU A 80 -1.60 -24.58 -13.66
C LEU A 80 -2.01 -25.93 -13.04
N SER A 81 -2.96 -25.88 -12.10
CA SER A 81 -3.46 -27.08 -11.40
C SER A 81 -4.67 -27.63 -12.13
N GLU A 82 -4.48 -28.60 -13.02
CA GLU A 82 -5.56 -29.36 -13.66
C GLU A 82 -5.44 -30.86 -13.38
N LEU A 83 -6.59 -31.53 -13.26
CA LEU A 83 -6.74 -32.91 -12.77
C LEU A 83 -6.07 -33.99 -13.65
N SER A 84 -5.72 -33.69 -14.90
CA SER A 84 -5.23 -34.71 -15.84
C SER A 84 -3.99 -34.33 -16.66
N ASN A 85 -3.66 -33.05 -16.85
CA ASN A 85 -2.46 -32.61 -17.57
C ASN A 85 -1.90 -31.31 -16.95
N SER A 86 -0.59 -31.29 -16.63
CA SER A 86 0.07 -30.06 -16.18
C SER A 86 0.26 -29.12 -17.36
N ARG A 87 -0.59 -28.09 -17.47
CA ARG A 87 -0.40 -26.99 -18.42
C ARG A 87 0.54 -25.94 -17.83
N PHE A 88 1.48 -25.47 -18.64
CA PHE A 88 2.37 -24.37 -18.27
C PHE A 88 1.94 -23.10 -18.99
N CYS A 89 1.90 -21.99 -18.25
CA CYS A 89 1.72 -20.66 -18.79
C CYS A 89 3.00 -19.87 -18.54
N VAL A 90 3.53 -19.23 -19.59
CA VAL A 90 4.74 -18.41 -19.49
C VAL A 90 4.40 -16.98 -19.85
N HIS A 91 4.65 -16.06 -18.92
CA HIS A 91 4.47 -14.63 -19.13
C HIS A 91 5.82 -13.93 -19.11
N ASP A 92 6.13 -13.20 -20.16
CA ASP A 92 7.30 -12.33 -20.22
C ASP A 92 6.86 -10.89 -20.03
N ILE A 93 7.15 -10.32 -18.85
CA ILE A 93 6.82 -8.93 -18.56
C ILE A 93 8.08 -8.10 -18.81
N PRO A 94 8.08 -7.17 -19.79
CA PRO A 94 9.22 -6.29 -20.02
C PRO A 94 9.56 -5.47 -18.79
N VAL A 95 10.86 -5.33 -18.50
CA VAL A 95 11.36 -4.53 -17.39
C VAL A 95 12.48 -3.61 -17.85
N THR A 96 12.60 -2.45 -17.21
CA THR A 96 13.74 -1.55 -17.35
C THR A 96 14.65 -1.73 -16.14
N VAL A 97 15.93 -2.03 -16.37
CA VAL A 97 16.92 -2.12 -15.29
C VAL A 97 17.34 -0.69 -14.92
N ILE A 98 17.15 -0.33 -13.66
CA ILE A 98 17.41 1.04 -13.19
C ILE A 98 18.92 1.22 -12.94
N PRO A 99 19.55 2.24 -13.53
CA PRO A 99 20.97 2.54 -13.31
C PRO A 99 21.27 2.91 -11.86
N ARG A 100 22.46 2.50 -11.36
CA ARG A 100 22.90 2.72 -9.96
C ARG A 100 22.87 4.16 -9.48
N ARG A 101 23.12 5.11 -10.38
CA ARG A 101 23.06 6.56 -10.07
C ARG A 101 21.68 7.00 -9.56
N ASP A 102 20.63 6.28 -9.93
CA ASP A 102 19.24 6.62 -9.64
C ASP A 102 18.70 5.83 -8.43
N TRP A 103 19.48 4.91 -7.84
CA TRP A 103 19.07 4.07 -6.70
C TRP A 103 18.87 4.88 -5.40
N THR A 104 19.59 5.98 -5.26
CA THR A 104 19.47 6.88 -4.10
C THR A 104 18.09 7.54 -4.00
N ALA A 105 17.37 7.66 -5.12
CA ALA A 105 16.00 8.17 -5.14
C ALA A 105 14.95 7.10 -4.82
N LEU A 106 15.33 5.82 -4.81
CA LEU A 106 14.45 4.67 -4.60
C LEU A 106 14.70 4.02 -3.24
N GLN A 107 14.74 4.85 -2.21
CA GLN A 107 14.94 4.39 -0.84
C GLN A 107 13.60 4.26 -0.12
N GLU A 108 13.58 3.40 0.90
CA GLU A 108 12.44 3.28 1.79
C GLU A 108 12.06 4.65 2.35
N PRO A 109 10.76 5.05 2.29
CA PRO A 109 10.33 6.31 2.85
C PRO A 109 10.60 6.35 4.36
N VAL A 110 11.22 7.44 4.83
CA VAL A 110 11.40 7.65 6.27
C VAL A 110 10.03 7.86 6.90
N ILE A 111 9.71 7.00 7.87
CA ILE A 111 8.47 7.04 8.65
C ILE A 111 8.54 8.26 9.59
N PRO A 112 7.70 9.30 9.42
CA PRO A 112 7.71 10.44 10.33
C PRO A 112 7.08 10.07 11.67
N ASN A 113 7.33 10.90 12.69
CA ASN A 113 6.56 10.86 13.93
C ASN A 113 5.11 11.27 13.62
N TYR A 114 4.16 10.46 14.10
CA TYR A 114 2.74 10.67 13.89
C TYR A 114 2.11 11.41 15.05
N ASP A 115 1.16 12.30 14.77
CA ASP A 115 0.40 13.01 15.79
C ASP A 115 -0.65 12.06 16.41
N VAL A 116 -1.30 11.24 15.58
CA VAL A 116 -2.22 10.19 16.05
C VAL A 116 -2.13 8.93 15.20
N SER A 117 -2.23 7.78 15.87
CA SER A 117 -2.11 6.43 15.29
C SER A 117 -3.27 5.56 15.74
N ILE A 118 -4.22 5.29 14.84
CA ILE A 118 -5.48 4.59 15.15
C ILE A 118 -5.66 3.36 14.27
N HIS A 119 -6.12 2.26 14.85
CA HIS A 119 -6.50 1.08 14.10
C HIS A 119 -7.74 1.36 13.27
N LEU A 120 -7.68 1.03 11.98
CA LEU A 120 -8.84 1.16 11.11
C LEU A 120 -9.88 0.08 11.46
N PRO A 121 -11.19 0.42 11.44
CA PRO A 121 -12.24 -0.58 11.44
C PRO A 121 -12.21 -1.40 10.14
N SER A 122 -13.21 -2.26 9.92
CA SER A 122 -13.31 -3.07 8.70
C SER A 122 -13.10 -2.23 7.43
N LEU A 123 -12.04 -2.54 6.67
CA LEU A 123 -11.72 -1.86 5.40
C LEU A 123 -12.89 -1.95 4.40
N LYS A 124 -13.67 -3.04 4.44
CA LYS A 124 -14.88 -3.23 3.64
C LYS A 124 -15.96 -2.19 3.96
N LEU A 125 -16.16 -1.93 5.26
CA LEU A 125 -17.12 -0.92 5.72
C LEU A 125 -16.64 0.48 5.31
N LEU A 126 -15.38 0.81 5.58
CA LEU A 126 -14.77 2.08 5.18
C LEU A 126 -14.88 2.29 3.68
N ARG A 127 -14.61 1.27 2.86
CA ARG A 127 -14.70 1.33 1.40
C ARG A 127 -16.12 1.67 0.96
N THR A 128 -17.11 1.01 1.55
CA THR A 128 -18.52 1.24 1.23
C THR A 128 -18.94 2.69 1.54
N VAL A 129 -18.48 3.24 2.67
CA VAL A 129 -18.75 4.63 3.06
C VAL A 129 -18.02 5.61 2.15
N ALA A 130 -16.72 5.41 1.92
CA ALA A 130 -15.88 6.27 1.10
C ALA A 130 -16.33 6.31 -0.37
N GLU A 131 -16.82 5.20 -0.93
CA GLU A 131 -17.37 5.18 -2.31
C GLU A 131 -18.65 6.01 -2.43
N ARG A 132 -19.53 6.00 -1.41
CA ARG A 132 -20.72 6.85 -1.40
C ARG A 132 -20.33 8.33 -1.28
N MET A 133 -19.35 8.63 -0.44
CA MET A 133 -18.81 9.98 -0.26
C MET A 133 -18.10 10.51 -1.52
N LYS A 134 -17.47 9.63 -2.31
CA LYS A 134 -16.80 9.97 -3.57
C LYS A 134 -17.75 10.47 -4.66
N ALA A 135 -19.05 10.16 -4.56
CA ALA A 135 -20.05 10.74 -5.43
C ALA A 135 -20.35 12.22 -5.10
N LEU A 136 -20.00 12.67 -3.88
CA LEU A 136 -20.31 14.02 -3.38
C LEU A 136 -19.13 14.99 -3.56
N SER A 137 -17.90 14.53 -3.33
CA SER A 137 -16.69 15.35 -3.45
C SER A 137 -15.50 14.52 -3.92
N SER A 138 -14.49 15.19 -4.48
CA SER A 138 -13.20 14.58 -4.82
C SER A 138 -12.24 14.49 -3.63
N HIS A 139 -12.58 15.09 -2.50
CA HIS A 139 -11.73 15.15 -1.31
C HIS A 139 -12.47 14.61 -0.10
N ILE A 140 -11.72 14.00 0.82
CA ILE A 140 -12.21 13.50 2.10
C ILE A 140 -11.30 13.99 3.21
N VAL A 141 -11.88 14.40 4.32
CA VAL A 141 -11.15 14.79 5.53
C VAL A 141 -11.27 13.65 6.51
N LEU A 142 -10.12 13.10 6.92
CA LEU A 142 -10.03 12.14 8.01
C LEU A 142 -9.67 12.90 9.27
N LEU A 143 -10.45 12.70 10.32
CA LEU A 143 -10.21 13.28 11.64
C LEU A 143 -10.02 12.13 12.62
N ALA A 144 -8.96 12.14 13.41
CA ALA A 144 -8.77 11.17 14.48
C ALA A 144 -8.33 11.85 15.77
N ASN A 145 -8.71 11.28 16.91
CA ASN A 145 -8.33 11.76 18.24
C ASN A 145 -7.69 10.64 19.07
N HIS A 146 -7.17 11.02 20.24
CA HIS A 146 -6.57 10.09 21.20
C HIS A 146 -7.58 9.26 22.03
N GLU A 147 -8.88 9.36 21.72
CA GLU A 147 -9.92 8.57 22.38
C GLU A 147 -10.37 7.37 21.54
N GLY A 148 -9.72 7.12 20.40
CA GLY A 148 -10.13 6.06 19.49
C GLY A 148 -11.37 6.41 18.67
N THR A 149 -11.59 7.69 18.38
CA THR A 149 -12.61 8.16 17.43
C THR A 149 -11.97 8.53 16.10
N LEU A 150 -12.48 7.94 15.01
CA LEU A 150 -12.15 8.28 13.63
C LEU A 150 -13.40 8.81 12.93
N ILE A 151 -13.30 9.96 12.28
CA ILE A 151 -14.40 10.57 11.52
C ILE A 151 -13.96 10.73 10.07
N LEU A 152 -14.78 10.24 9.15
CA LEU A 152 -14.66 10.51 7.73
C LEU A 152 -15.66 11.59 7.36
N LYS A 153 -15.16 12.73 6.86
CA LYS A 153 -15.97 13.92 6.56
C LYS A 153 -15.80 14.34 5.11
N VAL A 154 -16.90 14.64 4.45
CA VAL A 154 -16.95 15.29 3.14
C VAL A 154 -17.79 16.54 3.23
N GLU A 155 -17.25 17.64 2.72
CA GLU A 155 -17.92 18.93 2.65
C GLU A 155 -18.14 19.32 1.19
N THR A 156 -19.35 19.78 0.89
CA THR A 156 -19.78 20.36 -0.39
C THR A 156 -20.45 21.70 -0.12
N SER A 157 -20.77 22.47 -1.16
CA SER A 157 -21.46 23.77 -1.00
C SER A 157 -22.80 23.64 -0.27
N ASP A 158 -23.48 22.51 -0.45
CA ASP A 158 -24.88 22.35 -0.04
C ASP A 158 -25.03 21.42 1.17
N THR A 159 -24.10 20.49 1.37
CA THR A 159 -24.18 19.46 2.41
C THR A 159 -22.82 19.08 3.00
N THR A 160 -22.82 18.75 4.29
CA THR A 160 -21.69 18.11 4.97
C THR A 160 -22.12 16.72 5.41
N VAL A 161 -21.35 15.71 5.01
CA VAL A 161 -21.59 14.32 5.39
C VAL A 161 -20.43 13.85 6.25
N SER A 162 -20.71 13.42 7.47
CA SER A 162 -19.71 12.85 8.38
C SER A 162 -20.12 11.47 8.86
N THR A 163 -19.22 10.50 8.80
CA THR A 163 -19.40 9.16 9.38
C THR A 163 -18.43 8.99 10.54
N HIS A 164 -18.95 8.55 11.69
CA HIS A 164 -18.21 8.47 12.95
C HIS A 164 -17.96 7.00 13.31
N PHE A 165 -16.71 6.66 13.56
CA PHE A 165 -16.26 5.36 14.06
C PHE A 165 -15.67 5.57 15.45
N LYS A 166 -16.21 4.89 16.45
CA LYS A 166 -15.81 5.04 17.86
C LYS A 166 -15.27 3.73 18.40
N ASN A 167 -14.58 3.80 19.54
CA ASN A 167 -14.02 2.65 20.26
C ASN A 167 -12.97 1.88 19.43
N LEU A 168 -12.13 2.60 18.69
CA LEU A 168 -11.02 2.01 17.94
C LEU A 168 -9.78 1.91 18.84
N THR A 169 -8.96 0.88 18.60
CA THR A 169 -7.68 0.71 19.30
C THR A 169 -6.64 1.69 18.75
N MET A 170 -5.70 2.15 19.58
CA MET A 170 -4.59 3.01 19.15
C MET A 170 -3.25 2.28 19.23
N GLU A 171 -2.30 2.66 18.37
CA GLU A 171 -0.92 2.14 18.41
C GLU A 171 0.03 3.18 19.00
N GLY A 172 0.85 2.77 19.97
CA GLY A 172 2.02 3.55 20.41
C GLY A 172 1.74 4.56 21.52
N HIS A 173 2.45 4.33 22.64
CA HIS A 173 2.72 5.14 23.83
C HIS A 173 1.78 6.29 24.23
N GLY A 174 0.97 5.99 25.24
CA GLY A 174 0.58 6.98 26.25
C GLY A 174 1.81 7.66 26.83
N GLY A 175 1.75 8.99 26.91
CA GLY A 175 2.84 9.80 27.39
C GLY A 175 2.62 11.31 27.27
N HIS A 176 1.39 11.78 27.16
CA HIS A 176 1.02 13.13 27.59
C HIS A 176 -0.38 13.07 28.18
N GLU A 177 -0.49 13.48 29.43
CA GLU A 177 -1.71 13.59 30.24
C GLU A 177 -2.63 14.72 29.77
N ASP A 178 -2.75 14.93 28.47
CA ASP A 178 -3.70 15.87 27.90
C ASP A 178 -4.77 15.05 27.20
N SER A 179 -5.76 14.64 27.99
CA SER A 179 -7.09 14.26 27.52
C SER A 179 -7.68 15.45 26.76
N SER A 180 -7.26 15.62 25.52
CA SER A 180 -7.81 16.62 24.63
C SER A 180 -8.76 15.92 23.67
N ASP A 181 -9.98 16.43 23.58
CA ASP A 181 -10.92 16.16 22.49
C ASP A 181 -10.40 16.71 21.13
N GLU A 182 -9.10 16.95 21.01
CA GLU A 182 -8.48 17.53 19.83
C GLU A 182 -8.43 16.50 18.71
N PHE A 183 -8.91 16.91 17.55
CA PHE A 183 -8.93 16.10 16.35
C PHE A 183 -7.80 16.54 15.44
N PHE A 184 -6.93 15.60 15.08
CA PHE A 184 -5.94 15.79 14.03
C PHE A 184 -6.57 15.49 12.68
N SER A 185 -6.28 16.33 11.70
CA SER A 185 -6.95 16.42 10.41
C SER A 185 -6.00 16.05 9.26
N ALA A 186 -6.50 15.26 8.31
CA ALA A 186 -5.85 15.07 7.01
C ALA A 186 -6.88 15.09 5.89
N ARG A 187 -6.83 16.14 5.05
CA ARG A 187 -7.63 16.23 3.81
C ARG A 187 -6.89 15.56 2.66
N VAL A 188 -7.44 14.49 2.10
CA VAL A 188 -6.80 13.73 1.00
C VAL A 188 -7.73 13.54 -0.19
N ASP A 189 -7.15 13.18 -1.34
CA ASP A 189 -7.91 12.76 -2.52
C ASP A 189 -8.66 11.45 -2.22
N ILE A 190 -9.99 11.49 -2.33
CA ILE A 190 -10.84 10.36 -1.98
C ILE A 190 -10.65 9.18 -2.91
N LYS A 191 -10.29 9.39 -4.19
CA LYS A 191 -10.05 8.30 -5.14
C LYS A 191 -8.83 7.49 -4.71
N LYS A 192 -7.78 8.17 -4.25
CA LYS A 192 -6.56 7.52 -3.75
C LYS A 192 -6.81 6.77 -2.44
N PHE A 193 -7.57 7.37 -1.53
CA PHE A 193 -7.99 6.70 -0.30
C PHE A 193 -8.83 5.46 -0.59
N VAL A 194 -9.81 5.55 -1.49
CA VAL A 194 -10.62 4.40 -1.93
C VAL A 194 -9.76 3.33 -2.61
N GLN A 195 -8.77 3.71 -3.44
CA GLN A 195 -7.81 2.77 -4.03
C GLN A 195 -7.04 2.01 -2.96
N PHE A 196 -6.57 2.67 -1.91
CA PHE A 196 -5.95 2.00 -0.77
C PHE A 196 -6.93 1.01 -0.12
N LEU A 197 -8.19 1.38 0.10
CA LEU A 197 -9.19 0.50 0.70
C LEU A 197 -9.53 -0.74 -0.15
N MET A 198 -9.18 -0.77 -1.45
CA MET A 198 -9.30 -1.98 -2.27
C MET A 198 -8.33 -3.09 -1.86
N SER A 199 -7.30 -2.75 -1.07
CA SER A 199 -6.41 -3.74 -0.42
C SER A 199 -7.13 -4.65 0.56
N GLU A 200 -8.41 -4.41 0.88
CA GLU A 200 -9.27 -5.38 1.60
C GLU A 200 -9.22 -6.80 0.98
N GLN A 201 -8.98 -6.92 -0.33
CA GLN A 201 -8.84 -8.23 -0.98
C GLN A 201 -7.69 -9.08 -0.45
N VAL A 202 -6.67 -8.47 0.17
CA VAL A 202 -5.58 -9.21 0.85
C VAL A 202 -5.93 -9.61 2.28
N ASN A 203 -7.14 -9.24 2.76
CA ASN A 203 -7.66 -9.55 4.10
C ASN A 203 -6.64 -9.32 5.23
N PRO A 204 -6.19 -8.07 5.44
CA PRO A 204 -5.13 -7.78 6.39
C PRO A 204 -5.51 -8.14 7.82
N ILE A 205 -4.51 -8.60 8.57
CA ILE A 205 -4.64 -8.89 10.00
C ILE A 205 -4.72 -7.59 10.78
N LYS A 206 -4.03 -6.56 10.30
CA LYS A 206 -3.95 -5.26 10.94
C LYS A 206 -3.89 -4.15 9.90
N ALA A 207 -4.68 -3.10 10.11
CA ALA A 207 -4.64 -1.87 9.33
C ALA A 207 -4.63 -0.68 10.29
N VAL A 208 -3.67 0.23 10.11
CA VAL A 208 -3.47 1.39 10.97
C VAL A 208 -3.47 2.65 10.10
N CYS A 209 -4.13 3.67 10.61
CA CYS A 209 -4.19 4.99 10.04
C CYS A 209 -3.42 5.95 10.94
N ASN A 210 -2.39 6.56 10.39
CA ASN A 210 -1.60 7.56 11.07
C ASN A 210 -1.79 8.90 10.40
N ILE A 211 -2.06 9.92 11.19
CA ILE A 211 -2.26 11.28 10.73
C ILE A 211 -1.08 12.11 11.22
N VAL A 212 -0.50 12.86 10.29
CA VAL A 212 0.36 14.00 10.57
C VAL A 212 -0.45 15.24 10.20
N ASP A 213 -0.82 16.04 11.20
CA ASP A 213 -1.81 17.10 11.11
C ASP A 213 -1.51 18.05 9.95
N ASP A 214 -2.52 18.24 9.10
CA ASP A 214 -2.51 19.06 7.88
C ASP A 214 -1.33 18.85 6.92
N ARG A 215 -0.60 17.74 7.06
CA ARG A 215 0.57 17.41 6.22
C ARG A 215 0.42 16.11 5.46
N MET A 216 0.06 15.01 6.13
CA MET A 216 0.08 13.69 5.50
C MET A 216 -0.81 12.68 6.23
N LEU A 217 -1.37 11.76 5.45
CA LEU A 217 -2.00 10.54 5.93
C LEU A 217 -1.10 9.34 5.59
N ALA A 218 -0.66 8.58 6.59
CA ALA A 218 0.13 7.37 6.42
C ALA A 218 -0.66 6.13 6.86
N LEU A 219 -0.96 5.26 5.90
CA LEU A 219 -1.77 4.07 6.08
C LEU A 219 -0.86 2.84 6.05
N PHE A 220 -0.97 2.02 7.08
CA PHE A 220 -0.16 0.83 7.27
C PHE A 220 -1.07 -0.38 7.21
N LEU A 221 -0.65 -1.37 6.45
CA LEU A 221 -1.39 -2.61 6.28
C LEU A 221 -0.43 -3.78 6.47
N VAL A 222 -0.80 -4.68 7.36
CA VAL A 222 -0.03 -5.87 7.70
C VAL A 222 -0.91 -7.09 7.47
N HIS A 223 -0.41 -8.01 6.64
CA HIS A 223 -1.00 -9.32 6.41
C HIS A 223 0.10 -10.36 6.41
N GLU A 224 0.13 -11.19 7.46
CA GLU A 224 1.22 -12.16 7.68
C GLU A 224 2.59 -11.46 7.56
N ASP A 225 3.38 -11.87 6.56
CA ASP A 225 4.73 -11.37 6.32
C ASP A 225 4.80 -10.26 5.25
N VAL A 226 3.65 -9.71 4.88
CA VAL A 226 3.54 -8.55 3.98
C VAL A 226 3.24 -7.30 4.78
N ILE A 227 4.13 -6.32 4.65
CA ILE A 227 3.94 -4.97 5.19
C ILE A 227 3.82 -4.01 4.01
N LEU A 228 2.74 -3.24 4.00
CA LEU A 228 2.46 -2.22 3.01
C LEU A 228 2.26 -0.86 3.69
N HIS A 229 3.06 0.12 3.29
CA HIS A 229 2.96 1.51 3.69
C HIS A 229 2.40 2.32 2.51
N CYS A 230 1.39 3.13 2.77
CA CYS A 230 0.78 4.04 1.79
C CYS A 230 0.76 5.45 2.37
N PHE A 231 1.47 6.36 1.72
CA PHE A 231 1.57 7.76 2.11
C PHE A 231 0.75 8.61 1.17
N LEU A 232 -0.24 9.31 1.68
CA LEU A 232 -1.11 10.22 0.94
C LEU A 232 -0.85 11.66 1.42
N PRO A 233 -0.35 12.56 0.55
CA PRO A 233 -0.14 13.96 0.93
C PRO A 233 -1.49 14.66 1.14
N VAL A 234 -1.52 15.61 2.07
CA VAL A 234 -2.70 16.46 2.28
C VAL A 234 -2.89 17.39 1.07
N VAL A 235 -4.14 17.55 0.65
CA VAL A 235 -4.57 18.46 -0.41
C VAL A 235 -5.02 19.75 0.24
N ALA A 236 -4.60 20.89 -0.31
CA ALA A 236 -5.02 22.20 0.17
C ALA A 236 -6.56 22.33 0.19
N PRO A 237 -7.12 23.15 1.10
CA PRO A 237 -8.56 23.39 1.20
C PRO A 237 -9.21 23.79 -0.12
#